data_AF-Q4VP68-F1
#
_entry.id   AF-Q4VP68-F1
#
_cell.length_a   1.000
_cell.length_b   1.000
_cell.length_c   1.000
_cell.angle_alpha   90.00
_cell.angle_beta   90.00
_cell.angle_gamma   90.00
#
_symmetry.space_group_name_H-M   'P 1'
#
loop_
_entity.id
_entity.type
_entity.pdbx_description
1 polymer ?
#
loop_
_entity_poly.entity_id
_entity_poly.type
_entity_poly.pdbx_seq_one_letter_code
_entity_poly.pdbx_strand_id
1 'polypeptide(L)'
;GQKASTIANIVRQLEEHGAMEHAIIVAATASDSAALQYIAPYAGCSMGEYFRDRGQDALIVYDDLTKQAWAYRQISLLLRRPPGREAYPGDVFYLHSRLLERAARVNEEYVEKFTNGEVKGKTGSLTA
;
A
#
# COMPACT_ATOMS: atom_id res chain seq x y z
N GLY A 1 -2.44 9.58 -6.36
CA GLY A 1 -2.72 10.71 -7.27
C GLY A 1 -4.21 10.97 -7.47
N GLN A 2 -5.02 10.92 -6.41
CA GLN A 2 -6.44 11.31 -6.48
C GLN A 2 -6.62 12.80 -6.21
N LYS A 3 -7.74 13.39 -6.63
CA LYS A 3 -8.04 14.80 -6.31
C LYS A 3 -8.19 14.95 -4.79
N ALA A 4 -7.60 15.99 -4.22
CA ALA A 4 -7.70 16.26 -2.78
C ALA A 4 -9.17 16.36 -2.30
N SER A 5 -10.04 16.96 -3.11
CA SER A 5 -11.49 17.03 -2.83
C SER A 5 -12.16 15.66 -2.76
N THR A 6 -11.74 14.69 -3.59
CA THR A 6 -12.28 13.32 -3.55
C THR A 6 -11.86 12.63 -2.26
N ILE A 7 -10.60 12.77 -1.86
CA ILE A 7 -10.10 12.20 -0.61
C ILE A 7 -10.83 12.80 0.59
N ALA A 8 -11.01 14.12 0.63
CA ALA A 8 -11.75 14.79 1.70
C ALA A 8 -13.21 14.30 1.81
N ASN A 9 -13.88 14.05 0.69
CA ASN A 9 -15.22 13.47 0.69
C ASN A 9 -15.22 12.03 1.25
N ILE A 10 -14.23 11.21 0.91
CA ILE A 10 -14.11 9.84 1.45
C ILE A 10 -13.88 9.87 2.95
N VAL A 11 -12.97 10.73 3.43
CA VAL A 11 -12.72 10.92 4.88
C VAL A 11 -14.02 11.28 5.59
N ARG A 12 -14.75 12.27 5.08
CA ARG A 12 -16.04 12.68 5.65
C ARG A 12 -17.05 11.54 5.67
N GLN A 13 -17.15 10.76 4.59
CA GLN A 13 -18.06 9.60 4.55
C GLN A 13 -17.67 8.53 5.58
N LEU A 14 -16.37 8.27 5.77
CA LEU A 14 -15.91 7.33 6.79
C LEU A 14 -16.20 7.83 8.20
N GLU A 15 -16.08 9.13 8.45
CA GLU A 15 -16.47 9.76 9.73
C GLU A 15 -17.99 9.68 9.96
N GLU A 16 -18.80 10.03 8.96
CA GLU A 16 -20.27 9.98 9.03
C GLU A 16 -20.81 8.58 9.36
N HIS A 17 -20.12 7.53 8.91
CA HIS A 17 -20.49 6.13 9.15
C HIS A 17 -19.74 5.50 10.33
N GLY A 18 -18.92 6.26 11.07
CA GLY A 18 -18.15 5.76 12.21
C GLY A 18 -17.00 4.81 11.84
N ALA A 19 -16.63 4.68 10.56
CA ALA A 19 -15.57 3.77 10.11
C ALA A 19 -14.16 4.34 10.28
N MET A 20 -14.02 5.66 10.45
CA MET A 20 -12.70 6.32 10.54
C MET A 20 -11.89 5.90 11.78
N GLU A 21 -12.54 5.48 12.86
CA GLU A 21 -11.88 5.01 14.09
C GLU A 21 -11.08 3.70 13.90
N HIS A 22 -11.37 2.98 12.81
CA HIS A 22 -10.74 1.72 12.45
C HIS A 22 -9.93 1.81 11.15
N ALA A 23 -9.71 3.01 10.62
CA ALA A 23 -9.06 3.22 9.33
C ALA A 23 -7.83 4.13 9.44
N ILE A 24 -6.83 3.84 8.61
CA ILE A 24 -5.69 4.74 8.36
C ILE A 24 -5.77 5.16 6.90
N ILE A 25 -5.69 6.47 6.64
CA ILE A 25 -5.69 7.01 5.28
C ILE A 25 -4.28 7.54 4.96
N VAL A 26 -3.63 6.91 3.98
CA VAL A 26 -2.38 7.41 3.40
C VAL A 26 -2.71 8.14 2.10
N ALA A 27 -2.51 9.45 2.08
CA ALA A 27 -2.86 10.29 0.94
C ALA A 27 -1.62 10.80 0.19
N ALA A 28 -1.55 10.47 -1.10
CA ALA A 28 -0.71 11.18 -2.08
C ALA A 28 -1.63 11.70 -3.19
N THR A 29 -1.93 12.99 -3.15
CA THR A 29 -2.84 13.70 -4.04
C THR A 29 -2.30 13.80 -5.47
N ALA A 30 -3.13 14.21 -6.42
CA ALA A 30 -2.73 14.42 -7.82
C ALA A 30 -1.69 15.55 -7.99
N SER A 31 -1.63 16.51 -7.07
CA SER A 31 -0.67 17.61 -7.05
C SER A 31 0.67 17.25 -6.41
N ASP A 32 0.74 16.12 -5.70
CA ASP A 32 1.98 15.69 -5.06
C ASP A 32 2.99 15.15 -6.09
N SER A 33 4.27 15.16 -5.71
CA SER A 33 5.35 14.69 -6.59
C SER A 33 5.14 13.23 -7.02
N ALA A 34 5.64 12.88 -8.22
CA ALA A 34 5.59 11.51 -8.71
C ALA A 34 6.26 10.53 -7.73
N ALA A 35 7.31 10.95 -7.02
CA ALA A 35 7.99 10.14 -6.01
C ALA A 35 7.07 9.80 -4.83
N LEU A 36 6.32 10.78 -4.31
CA LEU A 36 5.34 10.55 -3.23
C LEU A 36 4.21 9.62 -3.69
N GLN A 37 3.67 9.83 -4.89
CA GLN A 37 2.63 8.97 -5.45
C GLN A 37 3.11 7.53 -5.67
N TYR A 38 4.36 7.35 -6.11
CA TYR A 38 4.99 6.04 -6.30
C TYR A 38 5.18 5.29 -4.97
N ILE A 39 5.63 5.97 -3.92
CA ILE A 39 5.99 5.32 -2.65
C ILE A 39 4.79 5.09 -1.73
N ALA A 40 3.70 5.86 -1.87
CA ALA A 40 2.55 5.81 -0.96
C ALA A 40 1.95 4.40 -0.76
N PRO A 41 1.78 3.55 -1.79
CA PRO A 41 1.29 2.19 -1.58
C PRO A 41 2.22 1.33 -0.73
N TYR A 42 3.54 1.49 -0.85
CA TYR A 42 4.51 0.79 0.00
C TYR A 42 4.44 1.25 1.45
N ALA A 43 4.25 2.55 1.68
CA ALA A 43 4.09 3.12 3.01
C ALA A 43 2.82 2.58 3.69
N GLY A 44 1.67 2.64 3.00
CA GLY A 44 0.42 2.09 3.51
C GLY A 44 0.51 0.58 3.78
N CYS A 45 1.12 -0.18 2.87
CA CYS A 45 1.34 -1.61 3.07
C CYS A 45 2.18 -1.89 4.32
N SER A 46 3.25 -1.11 4.56
CA SER A 46 4.08 -1.26 5.77
C SER A 46 3.30 -0.98 7.06
N MET A 47 2.34 -0.06 7.04
CA MET A 47 1.43 0.17 8.17
C MET A 47 0.50 -1.02 8.40
N GLY A 48 -0.01 -1.64 7.32
CA GLY A 48 -0.82 -2.86 7.41
C GLY A 48 -0.04 -4.08 7.94
N GLU A 49 1.21 -4.23 7.51
CA GLU A 49 2.09 -5.32 7.98
C GLU A 49 2.31 -5.30 9.50
N TYR A 50 2.29 -4.11 10.12
CA TYR A 50 2.38 -3.99 11.57
C TYR A 50 1.35 -4.87 12.30
N PHE A 51 0.10 -4.88 11.80
CA PHE A 51 -1.00 -5.67 12.37
C PHE A 51 -0.84 -7.15 12.01
N ARG A 52 -0.55 -7.47 10.73
CA ARG A 52 -0.28 -8.85 10.26
C ARG A 52 0.76 -9.55 11.12
N ASP A 53 1.89 -8.87 11.37
CA ASP A 53 3.03 -9.47 12.06
C ASP A 53 2.80 -9.61 13.58
N ARG A 54 1.70 -9.06 14.11
CA ARG A 54 1.26 -9.17 15.51
C ARG A 54 0.06 -10.10 15.71
N GLY A 55 -0.24 -10.93 14.72
CA GLY A 55 -1.36 -11.87 14.80
C GLY A 55 -2.73 -11.20 14.74
N GLN A 56 -2.80 -10.04 14.08
CA GLN A 56 -4.05 -9.32 13.81
C GLN A 56 -4.33 -9.35 12.29
N ASP A 57 -5.60 -9.09 11.95
CA ASP A 57 -6.04 -9.03 10.56
C ASP A 57 -6.22 -7.58 10.14
N ALA A 58 -5.75 -7.24 8.95
CA ALA A 58 -5.87 -5.92 8.35
C ALA A 58 -6.32 -6.01 6.88
N LEU A 59 -7.03 -4.97 6.44
CA LEU A 59 -7.42 -4.76 5.05
C LEU A 59 -6.76 -3.48 4.54
N ILE A 60 -6.16 -3.55 3.35
CA ILE A 60 -5.64 -2.38 2.63
C ILE A 60 -6.33 -2.27 1.27
N VAL A 61 -6.58 -1.05 0.82
CA VAL A 61 -7.10 -0.76 -0.52
C VAL A 61 -6.17 0.25 -1.19
N TYR A 62 -5.73 -0.06 -2.41
CA TYR A 62 -4.85 0.82 -3.18
C TYR A 62 -5.62 1.61 -4.24
N ASP A 63 -5.72 2.93 -4.05
CA ASP A 63 -6.38 3.85 -4.99
C ASP A 63 -5.41 4.89 -5.60
N ASP A 64 -4.83 4.68 -6.78
CA ASP A 64 -4.94 3.46 -7.59
C ASP A 64 -3.57 3.04 -8.13
N LEU A 65 -3.42 1.74 -8.38
CA LEU A 65 -2.17 1.14 -8.86
C LEU A 65 -1.85 1.56 -10.32
N THR A 66 -2.83 1.98 -11.11
CA THR A 66 -2.59 2.50 -12.46
C THR A 66 -1.85 3.85 -12.41
N LYS A 67 -2.27 4.76 -11.54
CA LYS A 67 -1.62 6.05 -11.26
C LYS A 67 -0.26 5.84 -10.59
N GLN A 68 -0.10 4.82 -9.75
CA GLN A 68 1.22 4.43 -9.25
C GLN A 68 2.17 4.04 -10.39
N ALA A 69 1.71 3.19 -11.33
CA ALA A 69 2.51 2.80 -12.48
C ALA A 69 2.86 3.99 -13.39
N TRP A 70 1.94 4.95 -13.57
CA TRP A 70 2.21 6.20 -14.29
C TRP A 70 3.28 7.05 -13.61
N ALA A 71 3.21 7.21 -12.29
CA ALA A 71 4.21 7.92 -11.51
C ALA A 71 5.59 7.24 -11.61
N TYR A 72 5.64 5.91 -11.51
CA TYR A 72 6.87 5.14 -11.67
C TYR A 72 7.46 5.27 -13.08
N ARG A 73 6.60 5.24 -14.11
CA ARG A 73 6.99 5.49 -15.51
C ARG A 73 7.61 6.88 -15.66
N GLN A 74 6.99 7.92 -15.12
CA GLN A 74 7.51 9.29 -15.18
C GLN A 74 8.92 9.39 -14.56
N ILE A 75 9.11 8.83 -13.37
CA ILE A 75 10.42 8.80 -12.70
C ILE A 75 11.44 8.06 -13.56
N SER A 76 11.08 6.88 -14.07
CA SER A 76 11.97 6.03 -14.86
C SER A 76 12.43 6.71 -16.16
N LEU A 77 11.53 7.41 -16.86
CA LEU A 77 11.85 8.14 -18.09
C LEU A 77 12.75 9.36 -17.81
N LEU A 78 12.52 10.09 -16.70
CA LEU A 78 13.39 11.18 -16.28
C LEU A 78 14.82 10.71 -15.97
N LEU A 79 14.95 9.49 -15.44
CA LEU A 79 16.22 8.81 -15.20
C LEU A 79 16.82 8.16 -16.47
N ARG A 80 16.21 8.37 -17.64
CA ARG A 80 16.63 7.80 -18.93
C ARG A 80 16.73 6.27 -18.92
N ARG A 81 15.93 5.59 -18.10
CA ARG A 81 15.83 4.12 -18.15
C ARG A 81 15.17 3.70 -19.47
N PRO A 82 15.67 2.66 -20.16
CA PRO A 82 15.08 2.18 -21.40
C PRO A 82 13.61 1.78 -21.21
N PRO A 83 12.66 2.34 -22.01
CA PRO A 83 11.26 1.94 -21.96
C PRO A 83 10.99 0.66 -22.77
N GLY A 84 9.95 -0.07 -22.37
CA GLY A 84 9.37 -1.19 -23.10
C GLY A 84 7.98 -0.87 -23.64
N ARG A 85 7.06 -1.84 -23.56
CA ARG A 85 5.66 -1.70 -24.01
C ARG A 85 4.98 -0.51 -23.33
N GLU A 86 4.27 0.31 -24.12
CA GLU A 86 3.53 1.51 -23.66
C GLU A 86 4.39 2.51 -22.85
N ALA A 87 5.69 2.54 -23.15
CA ALA A 87 6.70 3.35 -22.51
C ALA A 87 6.94 3.07 -21.01
N TYR A 88 6.44 1.95 -20.47
CA TYR A 88 6.75 1.53 -19.10
C TYR A 88 8.18 0.99 -18.98
N PRO A 89 8.84 1.13 -17.83
CA PRO A 89 10.13 0.47 -17.60
C PRO A 89 9.97 -1.05 -17.53
N GLY A 90 11.02 -1.80 -17.86
CA GLY A 90 10.98 -3.27 -17.93
C GLY A 90 10.62 -3.97 -16.59
N ASP A 91 10.81 -3.29 -15.47
CA ASP A 91 10.51 -3.77 -14.12
C ASP A 91 9.15 -3.28 -13.58
N VAL A 92 8.25 -2.77 -14.43
CA VAL A 92 6.88 -2.38 -14.02
C VAL A 92 6.07 -3.54 -13.46
N PHE A 93 6.34 -4.78 -13.88
CA PHE A 93 5.74 -5.95 -13.24
C PHE A 93 6.27 -6.14 -11.81
N TYR A 94 7.58 -5.99 -11.63
CA TYR A 94 8.23 -6.12 -10.32
C TYR A 94 7.77 -5.05 -9.32
N LEU A 95 7.39 -3.87 -9.81
CA LEU A 95 6.76 -2.81 -9.01
C LEU A 95 5.54 -3.33 -8.23
N HIS A 96 4.57 -3.91 -8.94
CA HIS A 96 3.33 -4.37 -8.32
C HIS A 96 3.48 -5.75 -7.69
N SER A 97 4.27 -6.66 -8.26
CA SER A 97 4.42 -8.00 -7.69
C SER A 97 4.99 -7.93 -6.26
N ARG A 98 6.10 -7.21 -6.05
CA ARG A 98 6.68 -7.06 -4.70
C ARG A 98 5.79 -6.31 -3.71
N LEU A 99 4.86 -5.49 -4.19
CA LEU A 99 3.90 -4.79 -3.35
C LEU A 99 2.78 -5.75 -2.91
N LEU A 100 2.18 -6.44 -3.87
CA LEU A 100 1.00 -7.29 -3.64
C LEU A 100 1.37 -8.60 -2.93
N GLU A 101 2.57 -9.14 -3.16
CA GLU A 101 3.07 -10.32 -2.44
C GLU A 101 3.24 -10.10 -0.92
N ARG A 102 3.19 -8.84 -0.45
CA ARG A 102 3.19 -8.53 0.99
C ARG A 102 1.83 -8.78 1.64
N ALA A 103 0.76 -8.78 0.85
CA ALA A 103 -0.58 -9.12 1.32
C ALA A 103 -0.71 -10.65 1.42
N ALA A 104 -0.50 -11.16 2.63
CA ALA A 104 -0.48 -12.59 2.90
C ALA A 104 -1.02 -12.89 4.30
N ARG A 105 -1.36 -14.16 4.52
CA ARG A 105 -1.58 -14.73 5.85
C ARG A 105 -0.31 -15.40 6.33
N VAL A 106 0.11 -15.08 7.55
CA VAL A 106 1.26 -15.70 8.22
C VAL A 106 0.80 -16.75 9.22
N ASN A 107 1.61 -17.80 9.41
CA ASN A 107 1.31 -18.86 10.38
C ASN A 107 1.65 -18.44 11.81
N GLU A 108 1.25 -19.27 12.78
CA GLU A 108 1.43 -18.97 14.21
C GLU A 108 2.91 -18.91 14.62
N GLU A 109 3.74 -19.80 14.07
CA GLU A 109 5.19 -19.84 14.34
C GLU A 109 5.87 -18.53 13.93
N TYR A 110 5.50 -17.96 12.79
CA TYR A 110 6.02 -16.68 12.33
C TYR A 110 5.66 -15.56 13.31
N VAL A 111 4.39 -15.47 13.73
CA VAL A 111 3.92 -14.42 14.65
C VAL A 111 4.60 -14.55 16.02
N GLU A 112 4.71 -15.77 16.55
CA GLU A 112 5.39 -16.00 17.82
C GLU A 112 6.87 -15.59 17.75
N LYS A 113 7.56 -15.94 16.66
CA LYS A 113 8.95 -15.55 16.44
C LYS A 113 9.11 -14.03 16.28
N PHE A 114 8.23 -13.39 15.51
CA PHE A 114 8.30 -11.95 15.25
C PHE A 114 8.04 -11.12 16.50
N THR A 115 7.11 -11.56 17.33
CA THR A 115 6.74 -10.88 18.59
C THR A 115 7.58 -11.32 19.79
N ASN A 116 8.68 -12.05 19.57
CA ASN A 116 9.54 -12.58 20.64
C ASN A 116 8.78 -13.37 21.73
N GLY A 117 7.75 -14.10 21.34
CA GLY A 117 6.92 -14.89 22.25
C GLY A 117 5.81 -14.13 22.96
N GLU A 118 5.63 -12.83 22.72
CA GLU A 118 4.54 -12.03 23.31
C GLU A 118 3.16 -12.45 22.79
N VAL A 119 3.08 -12.85 21.51
CA VAL A 119 1.84 -13.35 20.89
C VAL A 119 2.01 -14.82 20.55
N LYS A 120 1.11 -15.67 21.08
CA LYS A 120 1.12 -17.13 20.87
C LYS A 120 -0.22 -17.63 20.36
N GLY A 121 -0.19 -18.66 19.51
CA GLY A 121 -1.39 -19.33 19.00
C GLY A 121 -2.28 -18.45 18.11
N LYS A 122 -1.72 -17.42 17.48
CA LYS A 122 -2.44 -16.52 16.58
C LYS A 122 -1.76 -16.44 15.21
N THR A 123 -2.58 -16.43 14.17
CA THR A 123 -2.17 -16.05 12.80
C THR A 123 -2.57 -14.60 12.55
N GLY A 124 -1.81 -13.88 11.73
CA GLY A 124 -2.22 -12.56 11.22
C GLY A 124 -2.34 -12.56 9.71
N SER A 125 -3.08 -11.60 9.18
CA SER A 125 -3.26 -11.47 7.73
C SER A 125 -3.34 -10.02 7.27
N LEU A 126 -2.82 -9.78 6.07
CA LEU A 126 -3.03 -8.54 5.32
C LEU A 126 -3.77 -8.88 4.03
N THR A 127 -5.01 -8.44 3.91
CA THR A 127 -5.81 -8.56 2.68
C THR A 127 -5.65 -7.28 1.87
N ALA A 128 -5.46 -7.39 0.55
CA ALA A 128 -5.26 -6.25 -0.35
C ALA A 128 -6.07 -6.36 -1.64
#